data_AF-A0AAU6WQZ7-F1
#
_entry.id   AF-A0AAU6WQZ7-F1
#
_cell.length_a   1.000
_cell.length_b   1.000
_cell.length_c   1.000
_cell.angle_alpha   90.00
_cell.angle_beta   90.00
_cell.angle_gamma   90.00
#
_symmetry.space_group_name_H-M   'P 1'
#
loop_
_entity.id
_entity.type
_entity.pdbx_description
1 polymer ?
#
loop_
_entity_poly.entity_id
_entity_poly.type
_entity_poly.pdbx_seq_one_letter_code
_entity_poly.pdbx_strand_id
1 'polypeptide(L)'
;MHFSLNDRLDSRSEVQLLTFERLFALLMKEQEFKNSHQLFRDYLEKYVPEYIVSVPVKRIIRLLFADSVKNQLFGLELLKKVKDSNRFTLKQIIALADHEFLAVRQWAWDFYRNNIERIKSDRNYALGILDVQWNDSREFAFDFFRNKFTEEDWDTDCLVGIADSVRPDVENFGKNLIMQFFRKEQGLEYLIKLSQHPSRNMQLFVTSYLNEYAAGQPEKLKELDFYFRSVLSRVNKSRTAKNRIFDFLEKEGRKNAESAEIVGKILDDLSATTAIQDKAKCIEIISDLKMMYPQLNVHLQLIP
;
A
#
# COMPACT_ATOMS: atom_id res chain seq x y z
N MET A 1 -18.08 50.54 -37.94
CA MET A 1 -17.65 49.52 -36.97
C MET A 1 -18.49 48.27 -37.17
N HIS A 2 -18.02 47.36 -38.02
CA HIS A 2 -18.66 46.05 -38.23
C HIS A 2 -18.10 45.08 -37.19
N PHE A 3 -18.82 44.85 -36.10
CA PHE A 3 -18.54 43.71 -35.23
C PHE A 3 -18.91 42.44 -36.00
N SER A 4 -17.93 41.56 -36.22
CA SER A 4 -18.12 40.32 -36.93
C SER A 4 -18.98 39.36 -36.09
N LEU A 5 -19.63 38.39 -36.75
CA LEU A 5 -20.36 37.32 -36.05
C LEU A 5 -19.45 36.54 -35.07
N ASN A 6 -18.14 36.47 -35.34
CA ASN A 6 -17.15 35.88 -34.44
C ASN A 6 -16.97 36.69 -33.15
N ASP A 7 -16.88 38.03 -33.22
CA ASP A 7 -16.76 38.86 -32.02
C ASP A 7 -17.99 38.74 -31.10
N ARG A 8 -19.17 38.46 -31.67
CA ARG A 8 -20.41 38.21 -30.91
C ARG A 8 -20.51 36.79 -30.33
N LEU A 9 -19.86 35.81 -30.93
CA LEU A 9 -19.78 34.44 -30.40
C LEU A 9 -18.74 34.37 -29.28
N ASP A 10 -17.59 35.00 -29.46
CA ASP A 10 -16.51 35.06 -28.46
C ASP A 10 -16.97 35.83 -27.21
N SER A 11 -17.59 37.01 -27.36
CA SER A 11 -18.17 37.76 -26.23
C SER A 11 -19.31 37.04 -25.51
N ARG A 12 -20.10 36.21 -26.21
CA ARG A 12 -21.13 35.37 -25.58
C ARG A 12 -20.50 34.25 -24.74
N SER A 13 -19.43 33.62 -25.23
CA SER A 13 -18.73 32.57 -24.50
C SER A 13 -18.02 33.09 -23.24
N GLU A 14 -17.48 34.31 -23.28
CA GLU A 14 -16.82 34.97 -22.15
C GLU A 14 -17.84 35.40 -21.06
N VAL A 15 -18.97 35.99 -21.46
CA VAL A 15 -20.06 36.33 -20.53
C VAL A 15 -20.67 35.08 -19.89
N GLN A 16 -20.81 33.99 -20.64
CA GLN A 16 -21.26 32.70 -20.10
C GLN A 16 -20.28 32.13 -19.08
N LEU A 17 -18.97 32.20 -19.35
CA LEU A 17 -17.94 31.78 -18.41
C LEU A 17 -18.01 32.58 -17.11
N LEU A 18 -18.03 33.91 -17.21
CA LEU A 18 -18.14 34.80 -16.04
C LEU A 18 -19.43 34.58 -15.24
N THR A 19 -20.53 34.25 -15.93
CA THR A 19 -21.79 33.91 -15.28
C THR A 19 -21.66 32.58 -14.53
N PHE A 20 -21.06 31.56 -15.15
CA PHE A 20 -20.77 30.29 -14.51
C PHE A 20 -19.85 30.47 -13.29
N GLU A 21 -18.79 31.27 -13.39
CA GLU A 21 -17.90 31.61 -12.27
C GLU A 21 -18.67 32.17 -11.08
N ARG A 22 -19.51 33.17 -11.32
CA ARG A 22 -20.26 33.85 -10.26
C ARG A 22 -21.31 32.94 -9.64
N LEU A 23 -22.03 32.18 -10.44
CA LEU A 23 -23.02 31.22 -9.95
C LEU A 23 -22.37 30.08 -9.16
N PHE A 24 -21.21 29.58 -9.60
CA PHE A 24 -20.44 28.60 -8.86
C PHE A 24 -19.98 29.17 -7.51
N ALA A 25 -19.47 30.40 -7.48
CA ALA A 25 -19.06 31.07 -6.25
C ALA A 25 -20.22 31.28 -5.28
N LEU A 26 -21.42 31.59 -5.79
CA LEU A 26 -22.63 31.67 -4.98
C LEU A 26 -23.02 30.29 -4.43
N LEU A 27 -23.04 29.24 -5.26
CA LEU A 27 -23.41 27.89 -4.86
C LEU A 27 -22.48 27.30 -3.77
N MET A 28 -21.22 27.73 -3.73
CA MET A 28 -20.28 27.35 -2.68
C MET A 28 -20.47 28.08 -1.33
N LYS A 29 -21.37 29.06 -1.24
CA LYS A 29 -21.73 29.74 0.02
C LYS A 29 -22.97 29.12 0.63
N GLU A 30 -23.12 29.23 1.95
CA GLU A 30 -24.38 28.93 2.61
C GLU A 30 -25.49 29.83 2.05
N GLN A 31 -26.64 29.22 1.74
CA GLN A 31 -27.74 29.90 1.09
C GLN A 31 -28.89 30.10 2.07
N GLU A 32 -29.34 31.35 2.22
CA GLU A 32 -30.35 31.73 3.22
C GLU A 32 -31.78 31.32 2.83
N PHE A 33 -32.03 30.95 1.56
CA PHE A 33 -33.39 30.64 1.07
C PHE A 33 -33.58 29.18 0.64
N LYS A 34 -34.79 28.67 0.91
CA LYS A 34 -35.25 27.32 0.55
C LYS A 34 -35.21 27.16 -0.98
N ASN A 35 -34.72 26.00 -1.46
CA ASN A 35 -34.59 25.63 -2.88
C ASN A 35 -33.54 26.39 -3.72
N SER A 36 -32.69 27.21 -3.11
CA SER A 36 -31.56 27.89 -3.77
C SER A 36 -30.71 27.00 -4.68
N HIS A 37 -30.31 25.84 -4.17
CA HIS A 37 -29.47 24.88 -4.91
C HIS A 37 -30.18 24.32 -6.15
N GLN A 38 -31.49 24.04 -6.06
CA GLN A 38 -32.28 23.58 -7.21
C GLN A 38 -32.43 24.69 -8.25
N LEU A 39 -32.62 25.95 -7.82
CA LEU A 39 -32.72 27.07 -8.74
C LEU A 39 -31.41 27.35 -9.49
N PHE A 40 -30.27 27.29 -8.80
CA PHE A 40 -28.97 27.38 -9.46
C PHE A 40 -28.73 26.21 -10.40
N ARG A 41 -29.15 24.99 -10.01
CA ARG A 41 -29.08 23.81 -10.85
C ARG A 41 -29.93 23.95 -12.11
N ASP A 42 -31.20 24.32 -12.00
CA ASP A 42 -32.11 24.52 -13.13
C ASP A 42 -31.55 25.59 -14.08
N TYR A 43 -30.97 26.65 -13.52
CA TYR A 43 -30.32 27.70 -14.31
C TYR A 43 -29.07 27.18 -15.04
N LEU A 44 -28.23 26.39 -14.36
CA LEU A 44 -27.05 25.79 -14.98
C LEU A 44 -27.46 24.77 -16.07
N GLU A 45 -28.41 23.88 -15.81
CA GLU A 45 -28.87 22.92 -16.81
C GLU A 45 -29.51 23.59 -18.04
N LYS A 46 -30.22 24.71 -17.84
CA LYS A 46 -30.89 25.44 -18.90
C LYS A 46 -29.96 26.29 -19.78
N TYR A 47 -28.90 26.86 -19.23
CA TYR A 47 -28.04 27.84 -19.94
C TYR A 47 -26.62 27.34 -20.23
N VAL A 48 -26.26 26.15 -19.73
CA VAL A 48 -24.90 25.59 -19.77
C VAL A 48 -24.83 24.22 -20.51
N PRO A 49 -25.68 23.82 -21.48
CA PRO A 49 -25.46 22.57 -22.24
C PRO A 49 -24.08 22.48 -22.90
N GLU A 50 -23.50 23.60 -23.33
CA GLU A 50 -22.17 23.64 -23.95
C GLU A 50 -21.02 23.63 -22.92
N TYR A 51 -21.27 24.11 -21.70
CA TYR A 51 -20.23 24.32 -20.68
C TYR A 51 -20.19 23.23 -19.60
N ILE A 52 -21.25 22.43 -19.43
CA ILE A 52 -21.24 21.29 -18.49
C ILE A 52 -20.11 20.30 -18.85
N VAL A 53 -19.81 20.15 -20.14
CA VAL A 53 -18.71 19.31 -20.63
C VAL A 53 -17.33 19.93 -20.35
N SER A 54 -17.23 21.26 -20.29
CA SER A 54 -15.98 22.00 -20.10
C SER A 54 -15.69 22.40 -18.64
N VAL A 55 -16.59 22.09 -17.69
CA VAL A 55 -16.39 22.40 -16.26
C VAL A 55 -14.99 21.90 -15.81
N PRO A 56 -14.16 22.77 -15.20
CA PRO A 56 -12.86 22.36 -14.71
C PRO A 56 -12.96 21.27 -13.64
N VAL A 57 -12.14 20.22 -13.74
CA VAL A 57 -12.08 19.11 -12.78
C VAL A 57 -12.00 19.58 -11.32
N LYS A 58 -11.20 20.62 -11.06
CA LYS A 58 -11.05 21.23 -9.72
C LYS A 58 -12.39 21.64 -9.11
N ARG A 59 -13.37 22.09 -9.92
CA ARG A 59 -14.69 22.50 -9.43
C ARG A 59 -15.59 21.33 -9.10
N ILE A 60 -15.59 20.32 -9.96
CA ILE A 60 -16.33 19.07 -9.73
C ILE A 60 -15.87 18.48 -8.39
N ILE A 61 -14.56 18.40 -8.17
CA ILE A 61 -13.98 17.93 -6.91
C ILE A 61 -14.39 18.83 -5.74
N ARG A 62 -14.29 20.17 -5.86
CA ARG A 62 -14.72 21.08 -4.79
C ARG A 62 -16.19 20.92 -4.41
N LEU A 63 -17.07 20.59 -5.35
CA LEU A 63 -18.47 20.31 -5.06
C LEU A 63 -18.66 18.98 -4.36
N LEU A 64 -17.98 17.94 -4.84
CA LEU A 64 -18.03 16.60 -4.26
C LEU A 64 -17.57 16.62 -2.80
N PHE A 65 -16.50 17.35 -2.47
CA PHE A 65 -15.97 17.47 -1.10
C PHE A 65 -16.49 18.70 -0.34
N ALA A 66 -17.64 19.27 -0.73
CA ALA A 66 -18.24 20.38 0.00
C ALA A 66 -18.97 19.89 1.26
N ASP A 67 -19.11 20.74 2.28
CA ASP A 67 -19.84 20.41 3.51
C ASP A 67 -21.35 20.22 3.27
N SER A 68 -21.91 20.84 2.22
CA SER A 68 -23.32 20.74 1.86
C SER A 68 -23.59 19.50 1.01
N VAL A 69 -24.38 18.55 1.53
CA VAL A 69 -24.89 17.37 0.80
C VAL A 69 -25.50 17.74 -0.56
N LYS A 70 -26.19 18.89 -0.66
CA LYS A 70 -26.78 19.35 -1.92
C LYS A 70 -25.71 19.69 -2.96
N ASN A 71 -24.60 20.30 -2.53
CA ASN A 71 -23.46 20.58 -3.40
C ASN A 71 -22.75 19.29 -3.81
N GLN A 72 -22.61 18.33 -2.90
CA GLN A 72 -22.03 17.03 -3.22
C GLN A 72 -22.85 16.28 -4.27
N LEU A 73 -24.19 16.26 -4.11
CA LEU A 73 -25.11 15.66 -5.09
C LEU A 73 -24.99 16.33 -6.46
N PHE A 74 -24.91 17.66 -6.50
CA PHE A 74 -24.68 18.38 -7.76
C PHE A 74 -23.31 18.06 -8.36
N GLY A 75 -22.27 17.94 -7.53
CA GLY A 75 -20.94 17.49 -7.94
C GLY A 75 -20.97 16.09 -8.58
N LEU A 76 -21.74 15.16 -8.01
CA LEU A 76 -21.93 13.81 -8.56
C LEU A 76 -22.64 13.85 -9.90
N GLU A 77 -23.66 14.70 -10.07
CA GLU A 77 -24.34 14.87 -11.35
C GLU A 77 -23.38 15.40 -12.43
N LEU A 78 -22.54 16.38 -12.10
CA LEU A 78 -21.51 16.88 -13.03
C LEU A 78 -20.47 15.81 -13.34
N LEU A 79 -20.05 15.04 -12.34
CA LEU A 79 -19.09 13.94 -12.51
C LEU A 79 -19.60 12.89 -13.51
N LYS A 80 -20.88 12.52 -13.42
CA LYS A 80 -21.53 11.59 -14.37
C LYS A 80 -21.60 12.11 -15.81
N LYS A 81 -21.52 13.43 -16.01
CA LYS A 81 -21.54 14.06 -17.34
C LYS A 81 -20.13 14.25 -17.94
N VAL A 82 -19.07 13.91 -17.21
CA VAL A 82 -17.68 13.95 -17.71
C VAL A 82 -17.52 12.93 -18.84
N LYS A 83 -17.20 13.41 -20.05
CA LYS A 83 -16.90 12.55 -21.21
C LYS A 83 -15.45 12.09 -21.27
N ASP A 84 -14.53 12.99 -20.94
CA ASP A 84 -13.09 12.72 -20.91
C ASP A 84 -12.61 12.64 -19.47
N SER A 85 -12.51 11.42 -18.95
CA SER A 85 -12.03 11.17 -17.61
C SER A 85 -10.51 11.34 -17.48
N ASN A 86 -9.76 11.41 -18.59
CA ASN A 86 -8.30 11.57 -18.54
C ASN A 86 -7.85 12.93 -18.00
N ARG A 87 -8.75 13.91 -17.98
CA ARG A 87 -8.56 15.22 -17.33
C ARG A 87 -8.33 15.13 -15.82
N PHE A 88 -8.66 13.99 -15.19
CA PHE A 88 -8.42 13.75 -13.78
C PHE A 88 -7.02 13.17 -13.57
N THR A 89 -6.32 13.66 -12.54
CA THR A 89 -5.07 13.04 -12.08
C THR A 89 -5.38 11.82 -11.23
N LEU A 90 -4.46 10.84 -11.15
CA LEU A 90 -4.69 9.65 -10.31
C LEU A 90 -4.90 10.01 -8.84
N LYS A 91 -4.21 11.03 -8.33
CA LYS A 91 -4.44 11.55 -6.97
C LYS A 91 -5.90 11.98 -6.77
N GLN A 92 -6.50 12.61 -7.77
CA GLN A 92 -7.91 12.99 -7.72
C GLN A 92 -8.83 11.77 -7.80
N ILE A 93 -8.54 10.81 -8.68
CA ILE A 93 -9.30 9.56 -8.77
C ILE A 93 -9.28 8.80 -7.43
N ILE A 94 -8.12 8.71 -6.80
CA ILE A 94 -7.96 8.03 -5.49
C ILE A 94 -8.77 8.76 -4.41
N ALA A 95 -8.75 10.10 -4.39
CA ALA A 95 -9.61 10.84 -3.48
C ALA A 95 -11.09 10.53 -3.72
N LEU A 96 -11.53 10.42 -4.98
CA LEU A 96 -12.91 10.03 -5.31
C LEU A 96 -13.25 8.60 -4.86
N ALA A 97 -12.28 7.67 -4.90
CA ALA A 97 -12.44 6.33 -4.34
C ALA A 97 -12.52 6.32 -2.80
N ASP A 98 -12.10 7.41 -2.13
CA ASP A 98 -12.22 7.58 -0.68
C ASP A 98 -13.44 8.43 -0.25
N HIS A 99 -14.31 8.78 -1.21
CA HIS A 99 -15.46 9.64 -0.97
C HIS A 99 -16.60 8.92 -0.23
N GLU A 100 -17.38 9.63 0.58
CA GLU A 100 -18.48 9.05 1.39
C GLU A 100 -19.62 8.44 0.55
N PHE A 101 -19.94 9.05 -0.59
CA PHE A 101 -20.93 8.54 -1.53
C PHE A 101 -20.39 7.37 -2.36
N LEU A 102 -21.06 6.21 -2.24
CA LEU A 102 -20.76 5.01 -3.03
C LEU A 102 -20.74 5.29 -4.54
N ALA A 103 -21.68 6.08 -5.06
CA ALA A 103 -21.74 6.39 -6.49
C ALA A 103 -20.50 7.16 -7.00
N VAL A 104 -19.84 7.94 -6.12
CA VAL A 104 -18.58 8.63 -6.45
C VAL A 104 -17.42 7.63 -6.47
N ARG A 105 -17.38 6.72 -5.49
CA ARG A 105 -16.39 5.63 -5.46
C ARG A 105 -16.50 4.73 -6.68
N GLN A 106 -17.71 4.33 -7.04
CA GLN A 106 -17.99 3.53 -8.24
C GLN A 106 -17.51 4.21 -9.53
N TRP A 107 -17.67 5.52 -9.65
CA TRP A 107 -17.12 6.26 -10.79
C TRP A 107 -15.59 6.18 -10.84
N ALA A 108 -14.91 6.26 -9.69
CA ALA A 108 -13.46 6.05 -9.62
C ALA A 108 -13.07 4.60 -9.99
N TRP A 109 -13.87 3.61 -9.60
CA TRP A 109 -13.63 2.21 -9.99
C TRP A 109 -13.80 2.01 -11.50
N ASP A 110 -14.83 2.63 -12.11
CA ASP A 110 -15.03 2.63 -13.55
C ASP A 110 -13.86 3.30 -14.29
N PHE A 111 -13.29 4.36 -13.71
CA PHE A 111 -12.07 4.95 -14.24
C PHE A 111 -10.94 3.92 -14.32
N TYR A 112 -10.67 3.17 -13.24
CA TYR A 112 -9.66 2.12 -13.24
C TYR A 112 -9.95 1.04 -14.29
N ARG A 113 -11.20 0.56 -14.36
CA ARG A 113 -11.63 -0.46 -15.33
C ARG A 113 -11.42 -0.02 -16.78
N ASN A 114 -11.67 1.25 -17.08
CA ASN A 114 -11.63 1.78 -18.44
C ASN A 114 -10.24 2.32 -18.85
N ASN A 115 -9.27 2.42 -17.93
CA ASN A 115 -7.97 3.05 -18.19
C ASN A 115 -6.78 2.16 -17.75
N ILE A 116 -6.88 0.84 -17.96
CA ILE A 116 -5.90 -0.15 -17.48
C ILE A 116 -4.45 0.22 -17.85
N GLU A 117 -4.19 0.57 -19.11
CA GLU A 117 -2.83 0.91 -19.57
C GLU A 117 -2.24 2.12 -18.82
N ARG A 118 -3.07 3.13 -18.54
CA ARG A 118 -2.64 4.28 -17.73
C ARG A 118 -2.36 3.86 -16.29
N ILE A 119 -3.21 2.99 -15.72
CA ILE A 119 -3.01 2.48 -14.37
C ILE A 119 -1.70 1.66 -14.27
N LYS A 120 -1.36 0.88 -15.31
CA LYS A 120 -0.08 0.16 -15.38
C LYS A 120 1.11 1.11 -15.52
N SER A 121 1.04 2.08 -16.44
CA SER A 121 2.09 3.07 -16.66
C SER A 121 2.39 3.88 -15.40
N ASP A 122 1.36 4.29 -14.66
CA ASP A 122 1.47 5.10 -13.45
C ASP A 122 1.22 4.26 -12.17
N ARG A 123 1.57 2.97 -12.18
CA ARG A 123 1.26 1.98 -11.12
C ARG A 123 1.53 2.49 -9.72
N ASN A 124 2.70 3.06 -9.47
CA ASN A 124 3.11 3.49 -8.12
C ASN A 124 2.18 4.58 -7.56
N TYR A 125 1.61 5.44 -8.41
CA TYR A 125 0.58 6.39 -7.98
C TYR A 125 -0.77 5.72 -7.81
N ALA A 126 -1.14 4.83 -8.74
CA ALA A 126 -2.43 4.14 -8.72
C ALA A 126 -2.61 3.26 -7.47
N LEU A 127 -1.54 2.68 -6.94
CA LEU A 127 -1.61 1.86 -5.73
C LEU A 127 -2.12 2.60 -4.49
N GLY A 128 -2.13 3.93 -4.48
CA GLY A 128 -2.71 4.71 -3.39
C GLY A 128 -4.21 4.45 -3.15
N ILE A 129 -4.93 3.84 -4.10
CA ILE A 129 -6.31 3.37 -3.87
C ILE A 129 -6.38 2.27 -2.79
N LEU A 130 -5.29 1.57 -2.51
CA LEU A 130 -5.23 0.54 -1.46
C LEU A 130 -5.33 1.14 -0.05
N ASP A 131 -5.03 2.43 0.12
CA ASP A 131 -4.99 3.08 1.44
C ASP A 131 -6.29 3.81 1.83
N VAL A 132 -7.28 3.84 0.92
CA VAL A 132 -8.57 4.49 1.16
C VAL A 132 -9.31 3.87 2.33
N GLN A 133 -10.14 4.64 3.02
CA GLN A 133 -10.84 4.24 4.25
C GLN A 133 -11.94 3.21 3.98
N TRP A 134 -12.55 3.24 2.81
CA TRP A 134 -13.70 2.41 2.47
C TRP A 134 -13.31 0.99 2.05
N ASN A 135 -13.86 -0.02 2.74
CA ASN A 135 -13.59 -1.43 2.48
C ASN A 135 -13.96 -1.84 1.05
N ASP A 136 -15.08 -1.37 0.52
CA ASP A 136 -15.55 -1.69 -0.84
C ASP A 136 -14.58 -1.21 -1.93
N SER A 137 -14.00 -0.02 -1.77
CA SER A 137 -12.94 0.48 -2.66
C SER A 137 -11.66 -0.32 -2.57
N ARG A 138 -11.27 -0.76 -1.37
CA ARG A 138 -10.09 -1.63 -1.21
C ARG A 138 -10.34 -3.02 -1.80
N GLU A 139 -11.52 -3.59 -1.60
CA GLU A 139 -11.92 -4.87 -2.23
C GLU A 139 -11.90 -4.78 -3.76
N PHE A 140 -12.44 -3.69 -4.33
CA PHE A 140 -12.32 -3.41 -5.75
C PHE A 140 -10.85 -3.35 -6.19
N ALA A 141 -10.01 -2.61 -5.46
CA ALA A 141 -8.60 -2.47 -5.78
C ALA A 141 -7.86 -3.81 -5.74
N PHE A 142 -8.09 -4.63 -4.70
CA PHE A 142 -7.49 -5.96 -4.58
C PHE A 142 -7.86 -6.85 -5.77
N ASP A 143 -9.14 -6.85 -6.17
CA ASP A 143 -9.58 -7.60 -7.34
C ASP A 143 -8.95 -7.07 -8.64
N PHE A 144 -8.95 -5.76 -8.82
CA PHE A 144 -8.39 -5.11 -10.00
C PHE A 144 -6.91 -5.43 -10.17
N PHE A 145 -6.09 -5.18 -9.15
CA PHE A 145 -4.65 -5.43 -9.23
C PHE A 145 -4.31 -6.92 -9.31
N ARG A 146 -5.12 -7.81 -8.73
CA ARG A 146 -4.91 -9.26 -8.87
C ARG A 146 -5.18 -9.74 -10.30
N ASN A 147 -6.22 -9.22 -10.94
CA ASN A 147 -6.74 -9.79 -12.19
C ASN A 147 -6.31 -9.02 -13.45
N LYS A 148 -5.88 -7.76 -13.33
CA LYS A 148 -5.51 -6.91 -14.48
C LYS A 148 -4.01 -6.72 -14.65
N PHE A 149 -3.23 -7.06 -13.62
CA PHE A 149 -1.78 -7.01 -13.67
C PHE A 149 -1.22 -8.40 -13.93
N THR A 150 -0.13 -8.45 -14.70
CA THR A 150 0.69 -9.64 -14.90
C THR A 150 1.97 -9.50 -14.09
N GLU A 151 2.81 -10.53 -14.12
CA GLU A 151 4.10 -10.53 -13.45
C GLU A 151 5.04 -9.40 -13.92
N GLU A 152 4.97 -9.01 -15.19
CA GLU A 152 5.77 -7.93 -15.78
C GLU A 152 5.36 -6.55 -15.27
N ASP A 153 4.13 -6.42 -14.79
CA ASP A 153 3.62 -5.18 -14.20
C ASP A 153 4.07 -5.00 -12.74
N TRP A 154 4.88 -5.91 -12.17
CA TRP A 154 5.34 -5.85 -10.79
C TRP A 154 6.87 -5.77 -10.69
N ASP A 155 7.34 -5.07 -9.66
CA ASP A 155 8.72 -5.15 -9.19
C ASP A 155 8.76 -5.38 -7.68
N THR A 156 9.94 -5.77 -7.18
CA THR A 156 10.16 -6.10 -5.78
C THR A 156 9.79 -4.93 -4.85
N ASP A 157 10.18 -3.70 -5.21
CA ASP A 157 9.93 -2.50 -4.38
C ASP A 157 8.44 -2.23 -4.20
N CYS A 158 7.68 -2.34 -5.29
CA CYS A 158 6.25 -2.16 -5.30
C CYS A 158 5.54 -3.19 -4.40
N LEU A 159 5.88 -4.47 -4.57
CA LEU A 159 5.27 -5.56 -3.80
C LEU A 159 5.63 -5.49 -2.31
N VAL A 160 6.88 -5.16 -1.99
CA VAL A 160 7.32 -4.88 -0.61
C VAL A 160 6.57 -3.68 -0.04
N GLY A 161 6.40 -2.60 -0.81
CA GLY A 161 5.68 -1.40 -0.37
C GLY A 161 4.22 -1.65 -0.01
N ILE A 162 3.50 -2.49 -0.78
CA ILE A 162 2.14 -2.92 -0.42
C ILE A 162 2.16 -3.75 0.87
N ALA A 163 3.15 -4.64 0.98
CA ALA A 163 3.30 -5.53 2.13
C ALA A 163 3.78 -4.81 3.40
N ASP A 164 4.29 -3.57 3.28
CA ASP A 164 4.68 -2.68 4.39
C ASP A 164 3.51 -1.87 4.96
N SER A 165 2.30 -2.05 4.41
CA SER A 165 1.12 -1.33 4.89
C SER A 165 0.80 -1.66 6.35
N VAL A 166 0.50 -0.63 7.13
CA VAL A 166 0.02 -0.77 8.51
C VAL A 166 -1.40 -1.35 8.58
N ARG A 167 -2.12 -1.40 7.45
CA ARG A 167 -3.45 -1.98 7.35
C ARG A 167 -3.35 -3.50 7.13
N PRO A 168 -3.90 -4.34 8.02
CA PRO A 168 -3.74 -5.79 7.92
C PRO A 168 -4.31 -6.42 6.64
N ASP A 169 -5.38 -5.87 6.06
CA ASP A 169 -5.95 -6.34 4.80
C ASP A 169 -5.03 -6.04 3.60
N VAL A 170 -4.42 -4.84 3.57
CA VAL A 170 -3.45 -4.46 2.54
C VAL A 170 -2.13 -5.21 2.69
N GLU A 171 -1.61 -5.39 3.92
CA GLU A 171 -0.43 -6.21 4.21
C GLU A 171 -0.61 -7.64 3.68
N ASN A 172 -1.76 -8.26 3.99
CA ASN A 172 -2.08 -9.60 3.51
C ASN A 172 -2.23 -9.66 1.99
N PHE A 173 -2.80 -8.62 1.37
CA PHE A 173 -2.86 -8.53 -0.08
C PHE A 173 -1.47 -8.47 -0.71
N GLY A 174 -0.57 -7.62 -0.19
CA GLY A 174 0.82 -7.53 -0.64
C GLY A 174 1.55 -8.86 -0.49
N LYS A 175 1.41 -9.53 0.65
CA LYS A 175 1.95 -10.88 0.86
C LYS A 175 1.44 -11.89 -0.19
N ASN A 176 0.14 -11.88 -0.49
CA ASN A 176 -0.44 -12.78 -1.49
C ASN A 176 0.10 -12.49 -2.89
N LEU A 177 0.28 -11.21 -3.24
CA LEU A 177 0.92 -10.83 -4.51
C LEU A 177 2.37 -11.29 -4.58
N ILE A 178 3.15 -11.12 -3.50
CA ILE A 178 4.52 -11.63 -3.43
C ILE A 178 4.51 -13.14 -3.66
N MET A 179 3.63 -13.90 -3.00
CA MET A 179 3.53 -15.35 -3.20
C MET A 179 3.16 -15.75 -4.63
N GLN A 180 2.31 -14.95 -5.29
CA GLN A 180 1.82 -15.23 -6.64
C GLN A 180 2.85 -14.90 -7.72
N PHE A 181 3.57 -13.79 -7.58
CA PHE A 181 4.52 -13.27 -8.57
C PHE A 181 5.98 -13.45 -8.13
N PHE A 182 6.21 -14.34 -7.17
CA PHE A 182 7.55 -14.62 -6.67
C PHE A 182 8.42 -15.23 -7.76
N ARG A 183 9.55 -14.58 -8.05
CA ARG A 183 10.64 -15.15 -8.83
C ARG A 183 11.78 -15.57 -7.93
N LYS A 184 12.31 -16.78 -8.16
CA LYS A 184 13.42 -17.34 -7.37
C LYS A 184 14.64 -16.42 -7.37
N GLU A 185 14.90 -15.76 -8.48
CA GLU A 185 16.01 -14.83 -8.67
C GLU A 185 15.92 -13.62 -7.74
N GLN A 186 14.70 -13.23 -7.33
CA GLN A 186 14.44 -12.11 -6.42
C GLN A 186 14.42 -12.53 -4.94
N GLY A 187 14.54 -13.83 -4.63
CA GLY A 187 14.34 -14.33 -3.27
C GLY A 187 15.29 -13.75 -2.23
N LEU A 188 16.54 -13.48 -2.62
CA LEU A 188 17.49 -12.82 -1.73
C LEU A 188 17.08 -11.36 -1.44
N GLU A 189 16.61 -10.64 -2.47
CA GLU A 189 16.16 -9.25 -2.32
C GLU A 189 14.93 -9.17 -1.39
N TYR A 190 13.95 -10.06 -1.59
CA TYR A 190 12.79 -10.17 -0.70
C TYR A 190 13.21 -10.52 0.72
N LEU A 191 14.12 -11.49 0.91
CA LEU A 191 14.60 -11.87 2.23
C LEU A 191 15.18 -10.65 2.98
N ILE A 192 16.07 -9.89 2.33
CA ILE A 192 16.69 -8.70 2.94
C ILE A 192 15.62 -7.66 3.27
N LYS A 193 14.81 -7.24 2.30
CA LYS A 193 13.82 -6.17 2.48
C LYS A 193 12.75 -6.53 3.52
N LEU A 194 12.18 -7.73 3.43
CA LEU A 194 11.09 -8.16 4.32
C LEU A 194 11.59 -8.51 5.73
N SER A 195 12.86 -8.89 5.90
CA SER A 195 13.43 -9.17 7.23
C SER A 195 13.46 -7.95 8.15
N GLN A 196 13.45 -6.75 7.58
CA GLN A 196 13.41 -5.48 8.32
C GLN A 196 11.99 -5.13 8.80
N HIS A 197 10.96 -5.85 8.34
CA HIS A 197 9.57 -5.52 8.62
C HIS A 197 9.15 -5.85 10.07
N PRO A 198 8.43 -4.95 10.77
CA PRO A 198 8.05 -5.17 12.17
C PRO A 198 6.89 -6.17 12.35
N SER A 199 6.03 -6.34 11.34
CA SER A 199 4.85 -7.21 11.44
C SER A 199 5.21 -8.67 11.63
N ARG A 200 4.45 -9.31 12.53
CA ARG A 200 4.57 -10.74 12.82
C ARG A 200 4.24 -11.61 11.61
N ASN A 201 3.25 -11.21 10.81
CA ASN A 201 2.85 -11.99 9.63
C ASN A 201 3.97 -11.99 8.60
N MET A 202 4.60 -10.83 8.41
CA MET A 202 5.73 -10.70 7.49
C MET A 202 6.96 -11.43 8.01
N GLN A 203 7.29 -11.30 9.29
CA GLN A 203 8.39 -12.07 9.89
C GLN A 203 8.20 -13.58 9.74
N LEU A 204 6.99 -14.10 9.97
CA LEU A 204 6.70 -15.51 9.72
C LEU A 204 6.86 -15.85 8.24
N PHE A 205 6.43 -14.97 7.33
CA PHE A 205 6.61 -15.16 5.90
C PHE A 205 8.09 -15.21 5.49
N VAL A 206 8.94 -14.33 6.03
CA VAL A 206 10.39 -14.34 5.79
C VAL A 206 11.03 -15.70 6.13
N THR A 207 10.53 -16.40 7.14
CA THR A 207 11.08 -17.73 7.51
C THR A 207 11.02 -18.77 6.38
N SER A 208 10.11 -18.65 5.39
CA SER A 208 10.08 -19.60 4.27
C SER A 208 11.24 -19.42 3.29
N TYR A 209 11.94 -18.28 3.34
CA TYR A 209 13.03 -17.94 2.42
C TYR A 209 14.42 -18.26 2.98
N LEU A 210 14.56 -18.40 4.30
CA LEU A 210 15.87 -18.58 4.96
C LEU A 210 16.68 -19.76 4.40
N ASN A 211 16.06 -20.94 4.31
CA ASN A 211 16.75 -22.15 3.85
C ASN A 211 17.22 -22.06 2.39
N GLU A 212 16.49 -21.35 1.54
CA GLU A 212 16.81 -21.29 0.11
C GLU A 212 17.85 -20.19 -0.20
N TYR A 213 17.78 -19.04 0.48
CA TYR A 213 18.56 -17.86 0.11
C TYR A 213 19.67 -17.48 1.12
N ALA A 214 19.68 -18.03 2.34
CA ALA A 214 20.71 -17.76 3.34
C ALA A 214 21.51 -19.00 3.79
N ALA A 215 21.08 -20.21 3.42
CA ALA A 215 21.79 -21.42 3.82
C ALA A 215 23.20 -21.51 3.21
N GLY A 216 24.17 -21.93 4.03
CA GLY A 216 25.56 -22.10 3.65
C GLY A 216 26.34 -20.80 3.49
N GLN A 217 25.77 -19.65 3.86
CA GLN A 217 26.38 -18.34 3.66
C GLN A 217 26.54 -17.60 5.02
N PRO A 218 27.71 -17.73 5.68
CA PRO A 218 27.96 -17.08 6.97
C PRO A 218 27.71 -15.57 6.96
N GLU A 219 28.08 -14.88 5.87
CA GLU A 219 27.82 -13.45 5.72
C GLU A 219 26.33 -13.09 5.78
N LYS A 220 25.45 -13.96 5.28
CA LYS A 220 23.99 -13.75 5.37
C LYS A 220 23.45 -13.96 6.78
N LEU A 221 24.07 -14.83 7.57
CA LEU A 221 23.74 -14.93 9.00
C LEU A 221 24.07 -13.64 9.73
N LYS A 222 25.21 -13.00 9.42
CA LYS A 222 25.59 -11.69 9.98
C LYS A 222 24.61 -10.60 9.55
N GLU A 223 24.25 -10.54 8.26
CA GLU A 223 23.31 -9.55 7.73
C GLU A 223 21.91 -9.66 8.36
N LEU A 224 21.47 -10.89 8.67
CA LEU A 224 20.16 -11.18 9.27
C LEU A 224 20.17 -11.20 10.81
N ASP A 225 21.29 -10.87 11.47
CA ASP A 225 21.43 -10.89 12.94
C ASP A 225 20.30 -10.12 13.65
N PHE A 226 20.03 -8.89 13.21
CA PHE A 226 18.97 -8.06 13.79
C PHE A 226 17.58 -8.70 13.64
N TYR A 227 17.31 -9.30 12.47
CA TYR A 227 16.05 -9.99 12.22
C TYR A 227 15.88 -11.18 13.17
N PHE A 228 16.90 -12.04 13.31
CA PHE A 228 16.83 -13.19 14.23
C PHE A 228 16.59 -12.73 15.67
N ARG A 229 17.34 -11.74 16.16
CA ARG A 229 17.18 -11.19 17.51
C ARG A 229 15.80 -10.58 17.72
N SER A 230 15.30 -9.82 16.74
CA SER A 230 13.98 -9.20 16.76
C SER A 230 12.85 -10.22 16.88
N VAL A 231 12.92 -11.34 16.13
CA VAL A 231 11.89 -12.38 16.21
C VAL A 231 12.00 -13.20 17.50
N LEU A 232 13.22 -13.61 17.88
CA LEU A 232 13.45 -14.50 19.02
C LEU A 232 13.24 -13.82 20.38
N SER A 233 13.49 -12.52 20.50
CA SER A 233 13.29 -11.77 21.76
C SER A 233 11.83 -11.53 22.15
N ARG A 234 10.87 -11.67 21.22
CA ARG A 234 9.45 -11.38 21.48
C ARG A 234 8.82 -12.40 22.43
N VAL A 235 8.50 -12.00 23.66
CA VAL A 235 7.91 -12.88 24.69
C VAL A 235 6.48 -13.31 24.31
N ASN A 236 6.17 -14.60 24.46
CA ASN A 236 4.85 -15.21 24.23
C ASN A 236 4.21 -14.93 22.86
N LYS A 237 5.02 -14.64 21.83
CA LYS A 237 4.56 -14.40 20.45
C LYS A 237 5.39 -15.21 19.47
N SER A 238 4.84 -15.40 18.27
CA SER A 238 5.56 -15.91 17.09
C SER A 238 6.18 -17.30 17.21
N ARG A 239 5.61 -18.21 18.02
CA ARG A 239 6.15 -19.58 18.25
C ARG A 239 6.58 -20.30 16.96
N THR A 240 5.73 -20.33 15.94
CA THR A 240 6.05 -20.96 14.64
C THR A 240 7.27 -20.34 13.97
N ALA A 241 7.39 -19.01 13.97
CA ALA A 241 8.54 -18.33 13.38
C ALA A 241 9.81 -18.58 14.20
N LYS A 242 9.71 -18.56 15.53
CA LYS A 242 10.83 -18.86 16.43
C LYS A 242 11.37 -20.27 16.21
N ASN A 243 10.51 -21.28 16.16
CA ASN A 243 10.92 -22.66 15.93
C ASN A 243 11.66 -22.78 14.60
N ARG A 244 11.12 -22.20 13.52
CA ARG A 244 11.78 -22.20 12.20
C ARG A 244 13.15 -21.51 12.22
N ILE A 245 13.29 -20.42 12.96
CA ILE A 245 14.57 -19.72 13.10
C ILE A 245 15.55 -20.54 13.93
N PHE A 246 15.13 -21.13 15.05
CA PHE A 246 15.99 -22.01 15.85
C PHE A 246 16.49 -23.20 15.02
N ASP A 247 15.59 -23.88 14.32
CA ASP A 247 15.94 -25.03 13.46
C ASP A 247 16.93 -24.61 12.35
N PHE A 248 16.72 -23.43 11.75
CA PHE A 248 17.64 -22.88 10.75
C PHE A 248 19.02 -22.56 11.34
N LEU A 249 19.08 -21.81 12.45
CA LEU A 249 20.33 -21.42 13.09
C LEU A 249 21.11 -22.63 13.59
N GLU A 250 20.43 -23.62 14.18
CA GLU A 250 21.05 -24.88 14.62
C GLU A 250 21.69 -25.61 13.44
N LYS A 251 20.96 -25.75 12.33
CA LYS A 251 21.44 -26.41 11.12
C LYS A 251 22.64 -25.69 10.50
N GLU A 252 22.61 -24.36 10.42
CA GLU A 252 23.70 -23.57 9.85
C GLU A 252 24.94 -23.55 10.77
N GLY A 253 24.73 -23.42 12.07
CA GLY A 253 25.82 -23.42 13.06
C GLY A 253 26.65 -24.71 13.03
N ARG A 254 26.04 -25.86 12.72
CA ARG A 254 26.74 -27.16 12.64
C ARG A 254 27.59 -27.34 11.37
N LYS A 255 27.53 -26.43 10.39
CA LYS A 255 28.21 -26.63 9.10
C LYS A 255 29.69 -26.24 9.12
N ASN A 256 30.02 -25.14 9.80
CA ASN A 256 31.39 -24.63 9.87
C ASN A 256 31.57 -23.73 11.10
N ALA A 257 32.82 -23.55 11.52
CA ALA A 257 33.16 -22.80 12.72
C ALA A 257 32.73 -21.32 12.67
N GLU A 258 32.79 -20.68 11.50
CA GLU A 258 32.37 -19.28 11.36
C GLU A 258 30.85 -19.11 11.60
N SER A 259 30.04 -19.98 11.01
CA SER A 259 28.58 -20.00 11.23
C SER A 259 28.26 -20.31 12.69
N ALA A 260 28.99 -21.25 13.30
CA ALA A 260 28.85 -21.59 14.70
C ALA A 260 29.13 -20.39 15.62
N GLU A 261 30.14 -19.57 15.29
CA GLU A 261 30.50 -18.37 16.06
C GLU A 261 29.41 -17.30 16.00
N ILE A 262 28.87 -17.04 14.80
CA ILE A 262 27.77 -16.09 14.60
C ILE A 262 26.50 -16.55 15.34
N VAL A 263 26.10 -17.81 15.13
CA VAL A 263 24.92 -18.40 15.77
C VAL A 263 25.10 -18.43 17.29
N GLY A 264 26.26 -18.85 17.77
CA GLY A 264 26.61 -18.89 19.19
C GLY A 264 26.41 -17.53 19.84
N LYS A 265 26.96 -16.45 19.23
CA LYS A 265 26.79 -15.08 19.73
C LYS A 265 25.33 -14.63 19.78
N ILE A 266 24.54 -14.92 18.74
CA ILE A 266 23.11 -14.58 18.70
C ILE A 266 22.36 -15.23 19.85
N LEU A 267 22.55 -16.55 20.03
CA LEU A 267 21.80 -17.33 21.01
C LEU A 267 22.28 -17.06 22.44
N ASP A 268 23.57 -16.79 22.65
CA ASP A 268 24.15 -16.51 23.95
C ASP A 268 23.54 -15.24 24.56
N ASP A 269 23.48 -14.16 23.78
CA ASP A 269 22.82 -12.91 24.20
C ASP A 269 21.31 -13.10 24.47
N LEU A 270 20.63 -13.92 23.67
CA LEU A 270 19.20 -14.21 23.83
C LEU A 270 18.92 -15.11 25.05
N SER A 271 19.84 -16.00 25.40
CA SER A 271 19.68 -16.90 26.56
C SER A 271 19.57 -16.13 27.89
N ALA A 272 20.11 -14.91 27.95
CA ALA A 272 20.05 -14.04 29.10
C ALA A 272 18.71 -13.28 29.23
N THR A 273 17.96 -13.12 28.14
CA THR A 273 16.85 -12.14 28.05
C THR A 273 15.48 -12.74 27.67
N THR A 274 15.44 -14.04 27.31
CA THR A 274 14.23 -14.70 26.78
C THR A 274 13.44 -15.50 27.82
N ALA A 275 12.19 -15.86 27.48
CA ALA A 275 11.35 -16.72 28.29
C ALA A 275 11.98 -18.10 28.51
N ILE A 276 11.68 -18.76 29.64
CA ILE A 276 12.32 -20.01 30.09
C ILE A 276 12.42 -21.08 28.99
N GLN A 277 11.34 -21.29 28.23
CA GLN A 277 11.31 -22.29 27.15
C GLN A 277 12.28 -21.96 26.01
N ASP A 278 12.34 -20.69 25.61
CA ASP A 278 13.23 -20.26 24.53
C ASP A 278 14.69 -20.26 25.02
N LYS A 279 14.91 -19.92 26.30
CA LYS A 279 16.22 -20.02 26.96
C LYS A 279 16.75 -21.47 26.95
N ALA A 280 15.92 -22.45 27.28
CA ALA A 280 16.32 -23.85 27.24
C ALA A 280 16.79 -24.28 25.85
N LYS A 281 16.07 -23.86 24.79
CA LYS A 281 16.44 -24.15 23.40
C LYS A 281 17.74 -23.44 22.99
N CYS A 282 17.95 -22.19 23.40
CA CYS A 282 19.24 -21.50 23.19
C CYS A 282 20.39 -22.28 23.83
N ILE A 283 20.25 -22.69 25.10
CA ILE A 283 21.28 -23.41 25.85
C ILE A 283 21.60 -24.75 25.18
N GLU A 284 20.58 -25.51 24.76
CA GLU A 284 20.73 -26.77 24.04
C GLU A 284 21.59 -26.58 22.77
N ILE A 285 21.21 -25.63 21.90
CA ILE A 285 21.94 -25.37 20.66
C ILE A 285 23.38 -24.91 20.94
N ILE A 286 23.58 -23.98 21.88
CA ILE A 286 24.92 -23.48 22.23
C ILE A 286 25.81 -24.61 22.75
N SER A 287 25.27 -25.48 23.62
CA SER A 287 25.98 -26.63 24.16
C SER A 287 26.45 -27.56 23.05
N ASP A 288 25.55 -27.92 22.13
CA ASP A 288 25.85 -28.80 21.00
C ASP A 288 26.91 -28.20 20.07
N LEU A 289 26.81 -26.89 19.80
CA LEU A 289 27.81 -26.19 19.00
C LEU A 289 29.17 -26.14 19.70
N LYS A 290 29.22 -25.89 21.02
CA LYS A 290 30.44 -25.87 21.82
C LYS A 290 31.13 -27.23 21.88
N MET A 291 30.36 -28.32 21.92
CA MET A 291 30.90 -29.68 21.82
C MET A 291 31.54 -29.94 20.46
N MET A 292 30.93 -29.47 19.36
CA MET A 292 31.45 -29.62 18.00
C MET A 292 32.64 -28.69 17.70
N TYR A 293 32.61 -27.48 18.27
CA TYR A 293 33.63 -26.44 18.09
C TYR A 293 34.10 -25.90 19.46
N PRO A 294 35.03 -26.60 20.13
CA PRO A 294 35.47 -26.26 21.49
C PRO A 294 36.00 -24.83 21.66
N GLN A 295 36.53 -24.22 20.59
CA GLN A 295 37.03 -22.85 20.57
C GLN A 295 35.95 -21.76 20.56
N LEU A 296 34.65 -22.09 20.48
CA LEU A 296 33.57 -21.10 20.47
C LEU A 296 33.58 -20.21 21.72
N ASN A 297 33.55 -18.89 21.52
CA ASN A 297 33.51 -17.93 22.62
C ASN A 297 32.06 -17.62 23.01
N VAL A 298 31.55 -18.37 24.00
CA VAL A 298 30.19 -18.22 24.55
C VAL A 298 30.29 -18.19 26.09
N HIS A 299 29.38 -17.48 26.76
CA HIS A 299 29.39 -17.37 28.22
C HIS A 299 29.06 -18.69 28.93
N LEU A 300 28.44 -19.63 28.23
CA LEU A 300 28.02 -20.90 28.77
C LEU A 300 29.22 -21.83 29.06
N GLN A 301 29.41 -22.19 30.33
CA GLN A 301 30.42 -23.16 30.77
C GLN A 301 29.78 -24.55 30.86
N LEU A 302 30.32 -25.51 30.10
CA LEU A 302 29.95 -26.92 30.24
C LEU A 302 30.64 -27.48 31.49
N ILE A 303 29.86 -27.88 32.48
CA ILE A 303 30.36 -28.57 33.67
C ILE A 303 30.38 -30.08 33.35
N PRO A 304 31.52 -30.78 33.55
CA PRO A 304 31.67 -32.21 33.26
C PRO A 304 30.70 -33.14 33.99
#